data_AF-A0A418SQK0-F1
#
_entry.id   AF-A0A418SQK0-F1
#
_cell.length_a   1.000
_cell.length_b   1.000
_cell.length_c   1.000
_cell.angle_alpha   90.00
_cell.angle_beta   90.00
_cell.angle_gamma   90.00
#
_symmetry.space_group_name_H-M   'P 1'
#
loop_
_entity.id
_entity.type
_entity.pdbx_description
1 polymer ?
#
loop_
_entity_poly.entity_id
_entity_poly.type
_entity_poly.pdbx_seq_one_letter_code
_entity_poly.pdbx_strand_id
1 'polypeptide(L)'
;MFAPEGFIPFDVVISQIYDASISAWACENTRRLDAGWKPTKGFALKSFCAREVLNAWMIARTINSYTIYAAAPHGQVMQISTPFLTHRDQLNWYDWEFPDVEGYSGELTVPFHRALENTDSLGKRPSNSDPFERFTFCDFHTSTIDVTEDRISRIAVDFSEEELSNLLRIVRNFDGWAICVKPDEFPKDIDELLSGIGFDYPRFEVNASNNAIGRKGRPQLQNIALEAYKLAYPNGHGSTHWSVVEDQIEEVAGRRISQKTIKRALDNNQDKMD
;
A
#
# COMPACT_ATOMS: atom_id res chain seq x y z
N MET A 1 8.55 -16.64 5.04
CA MET A 1 7.78 -17.14 6.20
C MET A 1 7.52 -18.63 6.04
N PHE A 2 7.30 -19.38 7.12
CA PHE A 2 7.04 -20.82 7.03
C PHE A 2 5.52 -21.08 6.96
N ALA A 3 5.08 -21.85 5.96
CA ALA A 3 3.79 -22.53 5.98
C ALA A 3 4.01 -23.97 5.48
N PRO A 4 3.40 -24.98 6.13
CA PRO A 4 3.45 -26.36 5.65
C PRO A 4 2.83 -26.51 4.26
N GLU A 5 3.16 -27.61 3.58
CA GLU A 5 2.55 -27.95 2.29
C GLU A 5 1.02 -27.96 2.42
N GLY A 6 0.35 -27.34 1.45
CA GLY A 6 -1.11 -27.18 1.46
C GLY A 6 -1.61 -25.95 2.22
N PHE A 7 -0.73 -25.08 2.74
CA PHE A 7 -1.09 -23.81 3.37
C PHE A 7 -0.43 -22.61 2.69
N ILE A 8 -1.09 -21.46 2.74
CA ILE A 8 -0.58 -20.18 2.25
C ILE A 8 -0.15 -19.36 3.47
N PRO A 9 1.12 -18.90 3.51
CA PRO A 9 1.58 -17.96 4.52
C PRO A 9 0.73 -16.68 4.55
N PHE A 10 0.38 -16.19 5.74
CA PHE A 10 -0.50 -15.02 5.84
C PHE A 10 0.15 -13.72 5.35
N ASP A 11 1.48 -13.63 5.27
CA ASP A 11 2.16 -12.48 4.66
C ASP A 11 1.84 -12.30 3.18
N VAL A 12 1.53 -13.38 2.47
CA VAL A 12 1.05 -13.32 1.09
C VAL A 12 -0.30 -12.61 1.04
N VAL A 13 -1.19 -12.92 1.98
CA VAL A 13 -2.51 -12.27 2.12
C VAL A 13 -2.34 -10.79 2.49
N ILE A 14 -1.44 -10.48 3.43
CA ILE A 14 -1.14 -9.09 3.82
C ILE A 14 -0.62 -8.27 2.64
N SER A 15 0.26 -8.86 1.82
CA SER A 15 0.76 -8.19 0.61
C SER A 15 -0.37 -7.83 -0.34
N GLN A 16 -1.31 -8.75 -0.56
CA GLN A 16 -2.49 -8.50 -1.40
C GLN A 16 -3.39 -7.41 -0.81
N ILE A 17 -3.60 -7.41 0.51
CA ILE A 17 -4.34 -6.35 1.22
C ILE A 17 -3.65 -4.99 1.02
N TYR A 18 -2.32 -4.93 1.10
CA TYR A 18 -1.57 -3.69 0.90
C TYR A 18 -1.71 -3.16 -0.53
N ASP A 19 -1.63 -4.03 -1.53
CA ASP A 19 -1.81 -3.63 -2.93
C ASP A 19 -3.23 -3.12 -3.20
N ALA A 20 -4.24 -3.80 -2.63
CA ALA A 20 -5.64 -3.39 -2.72
C ALA A 20 -5.89 -2.06 -2.02
N SER A 21 -5.34 -1.85 -0.82
CA SER A 21 -5.52 -0.60 -0.07
C SER A 21 -4.83 0.59 -0.75
N ILE A 22 -3.65 0.38 -1.34
CA ILE A 22 -2.96 1.40 -2.14
C ILE A 22 -3.82 1.80 -3.33
N SER A 23 -4.35 0.81 -4.06
CA SER A 23 -5.22 1.04 -5.21
C SER A 23 -6.49 1.78 -4.79
N ALA A 24 -7.08 1.38 -3.67
CA ALA A 24 -8.29 2.00 -3.14
C ALA A 24 -8.08 3.45 -2.73
N TRP A 25 -6.98 3.72 -2.04
CA TRP A 25 -6.60 5.06 -1.64
C TRP A 25 -6.29 5.96 -2.84
N ALA A 26 -5.61 5.44 -3.87
CA ALA A 26 -5.33 6.17 -5.10
C ALA A 26 -6.62 6.58 -5.84
N CYS A 27 -7.62 5.69 -5.88
CA CYS A 27 -8.92 5.98 -6.48
C CYS A 27 -9.64 7.09 -5.75
N GLU A 28 -9.76 6.96 -4.43
CA GLU A 28 -10.48 7.93 -3.63
C GLU A 28 -9.85 9.32 -3.73
N ASN A 29 -8.52 9.41 -3.69
CA ASN A 29 -7.84 10.69 -3.87
C ASN A 29 -8.01 11.27 -5.26
N THR A 30 -7.98 10.44 -6.31
CA THR A 30 -8.24 10.90 -7.69
C THR A 30 -9.65 11.47 -7.81
N ARG A 31 -10.65 10.76 -7.27
CA ARG A 31 -12.05 11.21 -7.24
C ARG A 31 -12.21 12.55 -6.53
N ARG A 32 -11.53 12.74 -5.39
CA ARG A 32 -11.53 14.02 -4.66
C ARG A 32 -10.91 15.15 -5.49
N LEU A 33 -9.77 14.90 -6.13
CA LEU A 33 -9.10 15.88 -6.98
C LEU A 33 -9.96 16.27 -8.19
N ASP A 34 -10.60 15.30 -8.84
CA ASP A 34 -11.52 15.52 -9.97
C ASP A 34 -12.76 16.32 -9.54
N ALA A 35 -13.21 16.17 -8.30
CA ALA A 35 -14.26 16.98 -7.69
C ALA A 35 -13.79 18.40 -7.28
N GLY A 36 -12.55 18.78 -7.58
CA GLY A 36 -11.99 20.10 -7.31
C GLY A 36 -11.45 20.29 -5.89
N TRP A 37 -11.37 19.23 -5.09
CA TRP A 37 -10.74 19.27 -3.77
C TRP A 37 -9.23 19.55 -3.89
N LYS A 38 -8.67 20.29 -2.94
CA LYS A 38 -7.26 20.67 -2.92
C LYS A 38 -6.60 20.15 -1.64
N PRO A 39 -5.45 19.45 -1.74
CA PRO A 39 -4.72 18.99 -0.57
C PRO A 39 -4.35 20.12 0.39
N THR A 40 -4.77 19.97 1.64
CA THR A 40 -4.39 20.86 2.74
C THR A 40 -3.05 20.45 3.36
N LYS A 41 -2.47 21.36 4.15
CA LYS A 41 -1.22 21.08 4.88
C LYS A 41 -1.43 19.87 5.82
N GLY A 42 -0.52 18.91 5.75
CA GLY A 42 -0.60 17.67 6.54
C GLY A 42 -1.42 16.55 5.89
N PHE A 43 -1.98 16.76 4.70
CA PHE A 43 -2.72 15.72 3.97
C PHE A 43 -1.91 14.44 3.76
N ALA A 44 -0.62 14.56 3.42
CA ALA A 44 0.23 13.38 3.19
C ALA A 44 0.34 12.49 4.45
N LEU A 45 0.55 13.10 5.62
CA LEU A 45 0.60 12.39 6.90
C LEU A 45 -0.76 11.77 7.23
N LYS A 46 -1.84 12.53 7.06
CA LYS A 46 -3.19 12.03 7.31
C LYS A 46 -3.58 10.86 6.40
N SER A 47 -3.22 10.96 5.12
CA SER A 47 -3.40 9.90 4.13
C SER A 47 -2.62 8.65 4.48
N PHE A 48 -1.36 8.82 4.92
CA PHE A 48 -0.53 7.70 5.35
C PHE A 48 -1.18 6.95 6.52
N CYS A 49 -1.58 7.68 7.57
CA CYS A 49 -2.22 7.08 8.74
C CYS A 49 -3.56 6.41 8.38
N ALA A 50 -4.34 7.03 7.50
CA ALA A 50 -5.64 6.48 7.08
C ALA A 50 -5.46 5.15 6.35
N ARG A 51 -4.44 5.04 5.49
CA ARG A 51 -4.12 3.81 4.78
C ARG A 51 -3.66 2.70 5.73
N GLU A 52 -2.91 3.02 6.78
CA GLU A 52 -2.53 2.00 7.77
C GLU A 52 -3.72 1.52 8.59
N VAL A 53 -4.63 2.43 8.96
CA VAL A 53 -5.90 2.04 9.60
C VAL A 53 -6.75 1.19 8.65
N LEU A 54 -6.78 1.51 7.34
CA LEU A 54 -7.43 0.68 6.31
C LEU A 54 -6.82 -0.71 6.26
N ASN A 55 -5.49 -0.81 6.20
CA ASN A 55 -4.80 -2.10 6.20
C ASN A 55 -5.14 -2.93 7.44
N ALA A 56 -5.05 -2.34 8.63
CA ALA A 56 -5.39 -3.03 9.88
C ALA A 56 -6.87 -3.44 9.91
N TRP A 57 -7.77 -2.59 9.40
CA TRP A 57 -9.19 -2.91 9.26
C TRP A 57 -9.41 -4.09 8.32
N MET A 58 -8.80 -4.09 7.14
CA MET A 58 -8.90 -5.19 6.15
C MET A 58 -8.37 -6.51 6.73
N ILE A 59 -7.25 -6.47 7.45
CA ILE A 59 -6.69 -7.65 8.14
C ILE A 59 -7.67 -8.14 9.21
N ALA A 60 -8.17 -7.26 10.08
CA ALA A 60 -9.12 -7.63 11.14
C ALA A 60 -10.41 -8.24 10.57
N ARG A 61 -10.95 -7.68 9.48
CA ARG A 61 -12.10 -8.23 8.78
C ARG A 61 -11.80 -9.58 8.11
N THR A 62 -10.61 -9.75 7.52
CA THR A 62 -10.16 -11.02 6.94
C THR A 62 -10.12 -12.11 8.00
N ILE A 63 -9.49 -11.85 9.14
CA ILE A 63 -9.39 -12.78 10.28
C ILE A 63 -10.78 -13.15 10.83
N ASN A 64 -11.72 -12.21 10.80
CA ASN A 64 -13.09 -12.43 11.26
C ASN A 64 -13.96 -13.19 10.25
N SER A 65 -13.63 -13.11 8.96
CA SER A 65 -14.46 -13.66 7.87
C SER A 65 -14.00 -15.04 7.40
N TYR A 66 -12.73 -15.38 7.62
CA TYR A 66 -12.14 -16.63 7.14
C TYR A 66 -11.45 -17.40 8.26
N THR A 67 -11.32 -18.71 8.08
CA THR A 67 -10.61 -19.58 9.01
C THR A 67 -9.11 -19.31 8.96
N ILE A 68 -8.52 -19.01 10.12
CA ILE A 68 -7.09 -18.77 10.27
C ILE A 68 -6.42 -19.94 11.01
N TYR A 69 -5.22 -20.29 10.57
CA TYR A 69 -4.42 -21.38 11.14
C TYR A 69 -3.08 -20.86 11.66
N ALA A 70 -2.55 -21.53 12.69
CA ALA A 70 -1.18 -21.39 13.16
C ALA A 70 -0.39 -22.62 12.72
N ALA A 71 0.82 -22.40 12.21
CA ALA A 71 1.78 -23.43 11.87
C ALA A 71 3.03 -23.33 12.74
N ALA A 72 3.33 -24.41 13.45
CA ALA A 72 4.55 -24.55 14.22
C ALA A 72 5.76 -24.70 13.30
N PRO A 73 6.98 -24.29 13.74
CA PRO A 73 8.21 -24.50 12.97
C PRO A 73 8.49 -25.97 12.60
N HIS A 74 7.95 -26.91 13.37
CA HIS A 74 8.08 -28.37 13.12
C HIS A 74 6.93 -28.95 12.28
N GLY A 75 6.08 -28.11 11.67
CA GLY A 75 5.06 -28.52 10.71
C GLY A 75 3.69 -28.91 11.28
N GLN A 76 3.49 -28.85 12.60
CA GLN A 76 2.15 -29.01 13.17
C GLN A 76 1.28 -27.80 12.81
N VAL A 77 0.02 -28.04 12.46
CA VAL A 77 -0.94 -26.98 12.15
C VAL A 77 -2.14 -27.10 13.06
N MET A 78 -2.69 -25.95 13.47
CA MET A 78 -3.95 -25.89 14.20
C MET A 78 -4.78 -24.69 13.78
N GLN A 79 -6.09 -24.84 13.85
CA GLN A 79 -7.00 -23.71 13.70
C GLN A 79 -6.88 -22.78 14.93
N ILE A 80 -6.76 -21.49 14.70
CA ILE A 80 -6.73 -20.46 15.74
C ILE A 80 -8.15 -19.93 15.91
N SER A 81 -8.59 -19.75 17.16
CA SER A 81 -9.86 -19.07 17.41
C SER A 81 -9.71 -17.56 17.20
N THR A 82 -10.68 -16.93 16.52
CA THR A 82 -10.69 -15.50 16.21
C THR A 82 -10.33 -14.59 17.41
N PRO A 83 -10.79 -14.85 18.65
CA PRO A 83 -10.40 -14.04 19.81
C PRO A 83 -8.88 -13.85 20.00
N PHE A 84 -8.05 -14.82 19.60
CA PHE A 84 -6.58 -14.72 19.71
C PHE A 84 -5.96 -13.65 18.81
N LEU A 85 -6.66 -13.31 17.73
CA LEU A 85 -6.19 -12.44 16.65
C LEU A 85 -7.01 -11.15 16.58
N THR A 86 -7.73 -10.82 17.65
CA THR A 86 -8.62 -9.66 17.68
C THR A 86 -7.81 -8.37 17.66
N HIS A 87 -8.29 -7.38 16.91
CA HIS A 87 -7.75 -6.03 16.98
C HIS A 87 -8.39 -5.30 18.17
N ARG A 88 -7.59 -4.63 19.02
CA ARG A 88 -8.09 -3.95 20.24
C ARG A 88 -9.15 -2.89 19.99
N ASP A 89 -9.08 -2.22 18.85
CA ASP A 89 -10.11 -1.25 18.47
C ASP A 89 -11.37 -1.88 17.89
N GLN A 90 -11.46 -3.21 17.85
CA GLN A 90 -12.58 -3.95 17.28
C GLN A 90 -12.88 -3.51 15.84
N LEU A 91 -11.82 -3.34 15.04
CA LEU A 91 -11.96 -2.83 13.67
C LEU A 91 -12.88 -3.71 12.80
N ASN A 92 -13.02 -4.99 13.15
CA ASN A 92 -13.94 -5.90 12.49
C ASN A 92 -15.43 -5.53 12.65
N TRP A 93 -15.81 -4.70 13.63
CA TRP A 93 -17.19 -4.30 13.89
C TRP A 93 -17.65 -3.09 13.08
N TYR A 94 -16.71 -2.29 12.56
CA TYR A 94 -17.05 -1.10 11.78
C TYR A 94 -17.13 -1.43 10.30
N ASP A 95 -18.06 -0.78 9.60
CA ASP A 95 -18.01 -0.67 8.15
C ASP A 95 -16.96 0.37 7.76
N TRP A 96 -16.26 0.12 6.64
CA TRP A 96 -15.24 1.06 6.19
C TRP A 96 -15.86 2.29 5.55
N GLU A 97 -15.57 3.44 6.13
CA GLU A 97 -15.84 4.74 5.53
C GLU A 97 -14.52 5.46 5.28
N PHE A 98 -14.29 5.91 4.04
CA PHE A 98 -13.11 6.70 3.74
C PHE A 98 -13.17 7.99 4.54
N PRO A 99 -12.19 8.26 5.41
CA PRO A 99 -12.27 9.44 6.25
C PRO A 99 -12.26 10.71 5.40
N ASP A 100 -13.13 11.65 5.74
CA ASP A 100 -12.95 13.04 5.32
C ASP A 100 -11.71 13.58 6.05
N VAL A 101 -10.65 13.84 5.28
CA VAL A 101 -9.33 14.17 5.82
C VAL A 101 -9.33 15.50 6.59
N GLU A 102 -10.40 16.28 6.42
CA GLU A 102 -10.58 17.63 6.95
C GLU A 102 -11.61 17.72 8.08
N GLY A 103 -12.56 16.79 8.15
CA GLY A 103 -13.58 16.72 9.19
C GLY A 103 -13.97 15.27 9.48
N TYR A 104 -13.25 14.61 10.38
CA TYR A 104 -13.55 13.22 10.74
C TYR A 104 -14.87 13.15 11.50
N SER A 105 -15.90 12.64 10.84
CA SER A 105 -17.15 12.18 11.46
C SER A 105 -17.39 10.74 11.03
N GLY A 106 -17.55 9.83 11.97
CA GLY A 106 -17.73 8.39 11.71
C GLY A 106 -17.15 7.52 12.81
N GLU A 107 -17.48 6.24 12.83
CA GLU A 107 -17.09 5.31 13.91
C GLU A 107 -15.57 5.03 13.93
N LEU A 108 -14.91 5.15 12.76
CA LEU A 108 -13.45 5.01 12.60
C LEU A 108 -12.65 6.25 13.05
N THR A 109 -13.32 7.31 13.51
CA THR A 109 -12.69 8.56 13.95
C THR A 109 -11.71 8.32 15.10
N VAL A 110 -12.05 7.48 16.08
CA VAL A 110 -11.20 7.21 17.25
C VAL A 110 -9.91 6.45 16.89
N PRO A 111 -9.96 5.29 16.20
CA PRO A 111 -8.75 4.60 15.74
C PRO A 111 -7.84 5.50 14.89
N PHE A 112 -8.46 6.31 14.03
CA PHE A 112 -7.74 7.21 13.15
C PHE A 112 -7.06 8.37 13.90
N HIS A 113 -7.76 9.05 14.81
CA HIS A 113 -7.14 10.08 15.66
C HIS A 113 -5.99 9.52 16.47
N ARG A 114 -6.12 8.31 17.01
CA ARG A 114 -5.03 7.67 17.74
C ARG A 114 -3.80 7.42 16.85
N ALA A 115 -4.00 7.01 15.60
CA ALA A 115 -2.90 6.88 14.63
C ALA A 115 -2.24 8.23 14.32
N LEU A 116 -3.03 9.32 14.26
CA LEU A 116 -2.52 10.68 14.01
C LEU A 116 -1.77 11.31 15.18
N GLU A 117 -2.39 11.33 16.38
CA GLU A 117 -1.90 12.05 17.56
C GLU A 117 -0.49 11.62 17.96
N ASN A 118 -0.16 10.39 17.63
CA ASN A 118 1.10 9.76 17.96
C ASN A 118 2.11 9.79 16.82
N THR A 119 1.80 10.40 15.67
CA THR A 119 2.77 10.53 14.59
C THR A 119 3.38 11.93 14.59
N ASP A 120 4.69 12.02 14.83
CA ASP A 120 5.39 13.31 14.82
C ASP A 120 5.52 13.89 13.40
N SER A 121 6.02 15.13 13.30
CA SER A 121 6.20 15.82 12.01
C SER A 121 7.22 15.16 11.07
N LEU A 122 8.01 14.21 11.58
CA LEU A 122 8.97 13.39 10.83
C LEU A 122 8.44 11.99 10.53
N GLY A 123 7.19 11.67 10.90
CA GLY A 123 6.59 10.35 10.71
C GLY A 123 7.00 9.31 11.74
N LYS A 124 7.68 9.70 12.83
CA LYS A 124 8.06 8.78 13.92
C LYS A 124 6.91 8.62 14.91
N ARG A 125 6.77 7.40 15.42
CA ARG A 125 5.70 6.97 16.30
C ARG A 125 6.23 6.44 17.63
N PRO A 126 5.63 6.80 18.79
CA PRO A 126 5.74 6.04 20.02
C PRO A 126 5.30 4.58 19.79
N SER A 127 5.88 3.66 20.56
CA SER A 127 5.35 2.31 20.68
C SER A 127 3.86 2.37 21.04
N ASN A 128 3.05 1.45 20.49
CA ASN A 128 1.60 1.33 20.72
C ASN A 128 0.65 2.25 19.92
N SER A 129 1.17 3.07 19.01
CA SER A 129 0.36 3.94 18.14
C SER A 129 0.14 3.41 16.73
N ASP A 130 0.95 2.44 16.32
CA ASP A 130 0.79 1.73 15.07
C ASP A 130 -0.47 0.85 15.14
N PRO A 131 -1.44 0.98 14.20
CA PRO A 131 -2.58 0.08 14.11
C PRO A 131 -2.21 -1.40 14.12
N PHE A 132 -1.09 -1.80 13.50
CA PHE A 132 -0.67 -3.21 13.46
C PHE A 132 -0.20 -3.74 14.82
N GLU A 133 0.24 -2.87 15.71
CA GLU A 133 0.70 -3.25 17.05
C GLU A 133 -0.47 -3.49 18.03
N ARG A 134 -1.70 -3.23 17.59
CA ARG A 134 -2.92 -3.32 18.39
C ARG A 134 -3.67 -4.63 18.19
N PHE A 135 -3.10 -5.60 17.48
CA PHE A 135 -3.56 -6.97 17.51
C PHE A 135 -3.03 -7.69 18.75
N THR A 136 -3.84 -8.58 19.36
CA THR A 136 -3.54 -9.11 20.70
C THR A 136 -2.24 -9.91 20.78
N PHE A 137 -2.06 -10.93 19.94
CA PHE A 137 -0.89 -11.82 19.99
C PHE A 137 -0.27 -12.05 18.63
N CYS A 138 -0.49 -11.16 17.65
CA CYS A 138 0.07 -11.33 16.32
C CYS A 138 0.90 -10.11 15.94
N ASP A 139 2.12 -10.38 15.48
CA ASP A 139 2.92 -9.41 14.75
C ASP A 139 2.70 -9.65 13.24
N PHE A 140 1.99 -8.73 12.60
CA PHE A 140 1.69 -8.81 11.16
C PHE A 140 2.87 -8.41 10.26
N HIS A 141 3.94 -7.82 10.80
CA HIS A 141 5.18 -7.62 10.03
C HIS A 141 5.90 -8.95 9.79
N THR A 142 5.84 -9.84 10.77
CA THR A 142 6.40 -11.19 10.69
C THR A 142 5.35 -12.28 10.45
N SER A 143 4.07 -11.91 10.40
CA SER A 143 2.87 -12.78 10.46
C SER A 143 3.07 -14.01 11.35
N THR A 144 3.60 -13.77 12.54
CA THR A 144 3.76 -14.78 13.59
C THR A 144 2.99 -14.40 14.84
N ILE A 145 2.69 -15.41 15.64
CA ILE A 145 2.24 -15.20 17.00
C ILE A 145 3.42 -14.68 17.82
N ASP A 146 3.23 -13.54 18.48
CA ASP A 146 4.24 -12.85 19.29
C ASP A 146 3.72 -12.74 20.72
N VAL A 147 4.44 -13.34 21.67
CA VAL A 147 4.10 -13.35 23.10
C VAL A 147 5.23 -12.75 23.94
N THR A 148 5.99 -11.82 23.36
CA THR A 148 7.05 -11.08 24.07
C THR A 148 6.51 -10.25 25.23
N GLU A 149 7.33 -10.00 26.26
CA GLU A 149 6.93 -9.18 27.42
C GLU A 149 6.49 -7.76 27.01
N ASP A 150 7.08 -7.20 25.96
CA ASP A 150 6.63 -5.92 25.39
C ASP A 150 5.21 -6.03 24.84
N ARG A 151 4.89 -7.05 24.02
CA ARG A 151 3.52 -7.32 23.54
C ARG A 151 2.55 -7.49 24.70
N ILE A 152 2.90 -8.32 25.68
CA ILE A 152 2.07 -8.60 26.86
C ILE A 152 1.75 -7.30 27.60
N SER A 153 2.77 -6.47 27.87
CA SER A 153 2.59 -5.20 28.58
C SER A 153 1.61 -4.25 27.87
N ARG A 154 1.59 -4.28 26.52
CA ARG A 154 0.71 -3.44 25.71
C ARG A 154 -0.75 -3.88 25.77
N ILE A 155 -1.01 -5.19 25.83
CA ILE A 155 -2.38 -5.74 25.89
C ILE A 155 -2.90 -5.90 27.31
N ALA A 156 -2.02 -5.93 28.32
CA ALA A 156 -2.38 -6.15 29.72
C ALA A 156 -3.43 -5.16 30.25
N VAL A 157 -3.49 -3.95 29.69
CA VAL A 157 -4.47 -2.92 30.06
C VAL A 157 -5.91 -3.27 29.69
N ASP A 158 -6.13 -4.28 28.83
CA ASP A 158 -7.47 -4.69 28.36
C ASP A 158 -8.02 -5.90 29.14
N PHE A 159 -7.24 -6.51 30.03
CA PHE A 159 -7.60 -7.73 30.75
C PHE A 159 -7.40 -7.55 32.24
N SER A 160 -8.18 -8.26 33.06
CA SER A 160 -7.81 -8.44 34.47
C SER A 160 -6.55 -9.29 34.59
N GLU A 161 -5.84 -9.18 35.71
CA GLU A 161 -4.61 -9.95 35.97
C GLU A 161 -4.86 -11.47 35.87
N GLU A 162 -6.01 -11.94 36.37
CA GLU A 162 -6.40 -13.35 36.30
C GLU A 162 -6.69 -13.81 34.86
N GLU A 163 -7.43 -13.03 34.09
CA GLU A 163 -7.72 -13.32 32.68
C GLU A 163 -6.44 -13.37 31.86
N LEU A 164 -5.57 -12.37 32.03
CA LEU A 164 -4.29 -12.30 31.34
C LEU A 164 -3.42 -13.51 31.70
N SER A 165 -3.31 -13.86 32.98
CA SER A 165 -2.53 -15.02 33.43
C SER A 165 -3.04 -16.34 32.82
N ASN A 166 -4.36 -16.54 32.80
CA ASN A 166 -4.99 -17.71 32.20
C ASN A 166 -4.75 -17.78 30.69
N LEU A 167 -4.85 -16.64 30.00
CA LEU A 167 -4.62 -16.51 28.56
C LEU A 167 -3.16 -16.81 28.22
N LEU A 168 -2.20 -16.19 28.92
CA LEU A 168 -0.77 -16.39 28.70
C LEU A 168 -0.32 -17.82 28.94
N ARG A 169 -0.94 -18.55 29.88
CA ARG A 169 -0.67 -19.98 30.10
C ARG A 169 -0.92 -20.82 28.84
N ILE A 170 -1.87 -20.40 28.01
CA ILE A 170 -2.23 -21.07 26.76
C ILE A 170 -1.36 -20.52 25.62
N VAL A 171 -1.33 -19.19 25.45
CA VAL A 171 -0.76 -18.55 24.25
C VAL A 171 0.75 -18.72 24.14
N ARG A 172 1.48 -18.77 25.26
CA ARG A 172 2.94 -18.95 25.26
C ARG A 172 3.42 -20.22 24.54
N ASN A 173 2.57 -21.24 24.41
CA ASN A 173 2.92 -22.46 23.66
C ASN A 173 2.95 -22.25 22.15
N PHE A 174 2.41 -21.13 21.67
CA PHE A 174 2.28 -20.78 20.25
C PHE A 174 3.23 -19.65 19.84
N ASP A 175 4.08 -19.15 20.73
CA ASP A 175 5.04 -18.10 20.43
C ASP A 175 5.93 -18.50 19.24
N GLY A 176 6.05 -17.60 18.26
CA GLY A 176 6.78 -17.82 17.01
C GLY A 176 6.09 -18.72 15.97
N TRP A 177 4.86 -19.20 16.21
CA TRP A 177 4.11 -19.93 15.19
C TRP A 177 3.67 -18.98 14.08
N ALA A 178 3.78 -19.42 12.83
CA ALA A 178 3.39 -18.61 11.66
C ALA A 178 1.87 -18.67 11.44
N ILE A 179 1.28 -17.56 11.03
CA ILE A 179 -0.12 -17.51 10.63
C ILE A 179 -0.23 -17.93 9.17
N CYS A 180 -1.25 -18.73 8.86
CA CYS A 180 -1.51 -19.20 7.51
C CYS A 180 -3.01 -19.41 7.26
N VAL A 181 -3.36 -19.55 6.00
CA VAL A 181 -4.71 -19.89 5.53
C VAL A 181 -4.64 -21.11 4.62
N LYS A 182 -5.77 -21.81 4.51
CA LYS A 182 -5.88 -22.99 3.65
C LYS A 182 -6.46 -22.57 2.29
N PRO A 183 -5.84 -22.93 1.15
CA PRO A 183 -6.24 -22.44 -0.17
C PRO A 183 -7.69 -22.73 -0.57
N ASP A 184 -8.26 -23.84 -0.11
CA ASP A 184 -9.63 -24.26 -0.42
C ASP A 184 -10.69 -23.59 0.46
N GLU A 185 -10.28 -22.96 1.56
CA GLU A 185 -11.13 -22.24 2.52
C GLU A 185 -10.93 -20.72 2.46
N PHE A 186 -10.08 -20.25 1.54
CA PHE A 186 -9.73 -18.85 1.37
C PHE A 186 -10.12 -18.35 -0.04
N PRO A 187 -10.42 -17.05 -0.22
CA PRO A 187 -10.70 -16.46 -1.52
C PRO A 187 -9.62 -16.77 -2.56
N LYS A 188 -10.05 -17.02 -3.80
CA LYS A 188 -9.15 -17.38 -4.91
C LYS A 188 -8.42 -16.18 -5.49
N ASP A 189 -9.03 -15.01 -5.37
CA ASP A 189 -8.50 -13.75 -5.85
C ASP A 189 -8.84 -12.59 -4.92
N ILE A 190 -8.27 -11.43 -5.21
CA ILE A 190 -8.45 -10.22 -4.41
C ILE A 190 -9.90 -9.73 -4.45
N ASP A 191 -10.62 -9.95 -5.53
CA ASP A 191 -12.00 -9.47 -5.68
C ASP A 191 -12.94 -10.24 -4.76
N GLU A 192 -12.81 -11.57 -4.72
CA GLU A 192 -13.50 -12.44 -3.76
C GLU A 192 -13.12 -12.05 -2.31
N LEU A 193 -11.85 -11.76 -2.05
CA LEU A 193 -11.39 -11.33 -0.73
C LEU A 193 -12.08 -10.03 -0.28
N LEU A 194 -12.01 -8.98 -1.11
CA LEU A 194 -12.60 -7.68 -0.82
C LEU A 194 -14.12 -7.78 -0.64
N SER A 195 -14.79 -8.54 -1.50
CA SER A 195 -16.23 -8.79 -1.37
C SER A 195 -16.57 -9.49 -0.07
N GLY A 196 -15.82 -10.53 0.32
CA GLY A 196 -16.13 -11.29 1.53
C GLY A 196 -15.84 -10.54 2.83
N ILE A 197 -14.94 -9.55 2.82
CA ILE A 197 -14.74 -8.66 3.97
C ILE A 197 -15.71 -7.46 4.00
N GLY A 198 -16.57 -7.33 2.99
CA GLY A 198 -17.53 -6.22 2.86
C GLY A 198 -16.89 -4.90 2.45
N PHE A 199 -15.75 -4.95 1.76
CA PHE A 199 -15.10 -3.74 1.24
C PHE A 199 -15.62 -3.44 -0.17
N ASP A 200 -16.65 -2.62 -0.25
CA ASP A 200 -17.21 -2.17 -1.52
C ASP A 200 -16.29 -1.10 -2.13
N TYR A 201 -15.42 -1.55 -3.02
CA TYR A 201 -14.40 -0.75 -3.64
C TYR A 201 -14.90 -0.19 -4.98
N PRO A 202 -14.88 1.14 -5.21
CA PRO A 202 -15.00 1.66 -6.56
C PRO A 202 -13.76 1.21 -7.35
N ARG A 203 -13.90 0.11 -8.10
CA ARG A 203 -12.88 -0.27 -9.08
C ARG A 203 -12.73 0.92 -10.02
N PHE A 204 -11.49 1.37 -10.24
CA PHE A 204 -11.20 1.81 -11.59
C PHE A 204 -11.43 0.57 -12.44
N GLU A 205 -12.59 0.48 -13.08
CA GLU A 205 -12.53 0.14 -14.49
C GLU A 205 -11.60 1.19 -15.07
N VAL A 206 -10.31 0.86 -15.10
CA VAL A 206 -9.49 1.27 -16.22
C VAL A 206 -10.20 0.57 -17.37
N ASN A 207 -11.27 1.19 -17.85
CA ASN A 207 -11.64 1.11 -19.22
C ASN A 207 -10.32 1.44 -19.88
N ALA A 208 -9.60 0.41 -20.27
CA ALA A 208 -8.75 0.46 -21.41
C ALA A 208 -9.72 0.83 -22.53
N SER A 209 -10.15 2.09 -22.56
CA SER A 209 -10.46 2.73 -23.80
C SER A 209 -9.23 2.39 -24.61
N ASN A 210 -9.41 1.56 -25.62
CA ASN A 210 -8.39 1.26 -26.62
C ASN A 210 -7.85 2.56 -27.26
N ASN A 211 -8.37 3.72 -26.88
CA ASN A 211 -7.70 5.00 -26.82
C ASN A 211 -6.70 5.07 -25.64
N ALA A 212 -5.70 4.19 -25.62
CA ALA A 212 -4.46 4.49 -24.92
C ALA A 212 -3.79 5.67 -25.65
N ILE A 213 -4.30 6.89 -25.44
CA ILE A 213 -3.49 8.09 -25.59
C ILE A 213 -2.51 7.97 -24.43
N GLY A 214 -1.40 7.29 -24.69
CA GLY A 214 -0.36 7.04 -23.70
C GLY A 214 -0.11 8.33 -22.95
N ARG A 215 -0.29 8.29 -21.63
CA ARG A 215 0.23 9.32 -20.74
C ARG A 215 1.75 9.29 -20.93
N LYS A 216 2.24 10.01 -21.96
CA LYS A 216 3.64 10.41 -22.12
C LYS A 216 3.95 11.11 -20.80
N GLY A 217 4.62 10.43 -19.88
CA GLY A 217 5.32 11.10 -18.79
C GLY A 217 6.07 12.28 -19.40
N ARG A 218 6.06 13.44 -18.72
CA ARG A 218 6.66 14.71 -19.19
C ARG A 218 7.83 14.39 -20.13
N PRO A 219 7.71 14.63 -21.45
CA PRO A 219 8.71 14.12 -22.37
C PRO A 219 10.06 14.65 -21.93
N GLN A 220 11.00 13.74 -21.67
CA GLN A 220 12.35 14.15 -21.31
C GLN A 220 12.82 15.09 -22.41
N LEU A 221 13.42 16.22 -22.03
CA LEU A 221 13.82 17.28 -22.96
C LEU A 221 14.64 16.72 -24.15
N GLN A 222 15.34 15.60 -23.94
CA GLN A 222 16.07 14.83 -24.94
C GLN A 222 15.18 14.17 -26.00
N ASN A 223 14.01 13.61 -25.64
CA ASN A 223 13.09 13.00 -26.60
C ASN A 223 12.48 14.06 -27.53
N ILE A 224 12.12 15.21 -26.98
CA ILE A 224 11.62 16.34 -27.79
C ILE A 224 12.75 16.87 -28.70
N ALA A 225 13.97 16.97 -28.19
CA ALA A 225 15.12 17.35 -29.00
C ALA A 225 15.37 16.36 -30.15
N LEU A 226 15.25 15.06 -29.90
CA LEU A 226 15.44 14.01 -30.90
C LEU A 226 14.33 14.02 -31.96
N GLU A 227 13.06 14.10 -31.55
CA GLU A 227 11.92 14.16 -32.47
C GLU A 227 12.02 15.41 -33.37
N ALA A 228 12.31 16.58 -32.78
CA ALA A 228 12.49 17.82 -33.53
C ALA A 228 13.69 17.77 -34.47
N TYR A 229 14.82 17.21 -34.02
CA TYR A 229 16.00 17.01 -34.86
C TYR A 229 15.70 16.07 -36.05
N LYS A 230 15.05 14.93 -35.82
CA LYS A 230 14.70 13.97 -36.89
C LYS A 230 13.73 14.57 -37.91
N LEU A 231 12.83 15.44 -37.45
CA LEU A 231 11.89 16.12 -38.33
C LEU A 231 12.58 17.20 -39.18
N ALA A 232 13.47 18.00 -38.57
CA ALA A 232 14.22 19.03 -39.28
C ALA A 232 15.31 18.45 -40.21
N TYR A 233 15.90 17.33 -39.83
CA TYR A 233 17.05 16.71 -40.50
C TYR A 233 16.89 15.19 -40.67
N PRO A 234 15.97 14.73 -41.54
CA PRO A 234 15.69 13.30 -41.71
C PRO A 234 16.90 12.49 -42.21
N ASN A 235 17.81 13.13 -42.95
CA ASN A 235 19.05 12.52 -43.47
C ASN A 235 20.30 12.99 -42.72
N GLY A 236 20.14 13.59 -41.54
CA GLY A 236 21.20 14.28 -40.81
C GLY A 236 21.44 15.72 -41.29
N HIS A 237 22.11 16.53 -40.48
CA HIS A 237 22.29 17.97 -40.72
C HIS A 237 23.49 18.33 -41.62
N GLY A 238 24.26 17.33 -42.08
CA GLY A 238 25.37 17.51 -43.00
C GLY A 238 26.43 18.49 -42.47
N SER A 239 26.77 19.51 -43.27
CA SER A 239 27.72 20.56 -42.91
C SER A 239 27.10 21.77 -42.20
N THR A 240 25.82 21.70 -41.82
CA THR A 240 25.12 22.80 -41.14
C THR A 240 25.73 23.06 -39.78
N HIS A 241 26.04 24.33 -39.48
CA HIS A 241 26.64 24.70 -38.20
C HIS A 241 25.64 24.53 -37.05
N TRP A 242 26.11 24.08 -35.89
CA TRP A 242 25.24 23.74 -34.75
C TRP A 242 24.38 24.90 -34.22
N SER A 243 24.83 26.14 -34.36
CA SER A 243 24.00 27.31 -34.00
C SER A 243 22.74 27.40 -34.85
N VAL A 244 22.85 27.08 -36.15
CA VAL A 244 21.70 27.04 -37.08
C VAL A 244 20.80 25.84 -36.79
N VAL A 245 21.39 24.72 -36.37
CA VAL A 245 20.66 23.52 -35.94
C VAL A 245 19.82 23.81 -34.68
N GLU A 246 20.35 24.55 -33.70
CA GLU A 246 19.60 24.98 -32.51
C GLU A 246 18.39 25.84 -32.89
N ASP A 247 18.58 26.84 -33.74
CA ASP A 247 17.51 27.77 -34.15
C ASP A 247 16.37 27.02 -34.86
N GLN A 248 16.70 26.10 -35.76
CA GLN A 248 15.70 25.31 -36.49
C GLN A 248 14.99 24.30 -35.59
N ILE A 249 15.69 23.72 -34.60
CA ILE A 249 15.05 22.84 -33.62
C ILE A 249 14.17 23.64 -32.67
N GLU A 250 14.53 24.87 -32.32
CA GLU A 250 13.68 25.76 -31.54
C GLU A 250 12.38 26.08 -32.27
N GLU A 251 12.46 26.37 -33.57
CA GLU A 251 11.28 26.59 -34.43
C GLU A 251 10.36 25.37 -34.45
N VAL A 252 10.91 24.16 -34.59
CA VAL A 252 10.14 22.90 -34.64
C VAL A 252 9.60 22.49 -33.27
N ALA A 253 10.39 22.66 -32.20
CA ALA A 253 10.03 22.23 -30.85
C ALA A 253 9.21 23.28 -30.07
N GLY A 254 9.09 24.50 -30.58
CA GLY A 254 8.43 25.63 -29.93
C GLY A 254 9.13 26.13 -28.67
N ARG A 255 10.42 25.82 -28.50
CA ARG A 255 11.25 26.26 -27.37
C ARG A 255 12.74 26.06 -27.63
N ARG A 256 13.57 26.93 -27.05
CA ARG A 256 15.03 26.80 -27.10
C ARG A 256 15.54 25.52 -26.46
N ILE A 257 16.34 24.75 -27.20
CA ILE A 257 17.02 23.54 -26.72
C ILE A 257 18.52 23.68 -27.02
N SER A 258 19.37 23.57 -25.99
CA SER A 258 20.82 23.69 -26.18
C SER A 258 21.40 22.55 -27.03
N GLN A 259 22.46 22.84 -27.78
CA GLN A 259 23.26 21.95 -28.60
C GLN A 259 23.73 20.75 -27.78
N LYS A 260 24.10 20.97 -26.51
CA LYS A 260 24.52 19.91 -25.58
C LYS A 260 23.41 18.89 -25.34
N THR A 261 22.16 19.35 -25.23
CA THR A 261 20.99 18.47 -25.05
C THR A 261 20.67 17.72 -26.34
N ILE A 262 20.76 18.39 -27.49
CA ILE A 262 20.52 17.78 -28.81
C ILE A 262 21.55 16.68 -29.07
N LYS A 263 22.85 16.96 -28.86
CA LYS A 263 23.93 15.97 -29.02
C LYS A 263 23.73 14.76 -28.10
N ARG A 264 23.47 14.98 -26.80
CA ARG A 264 23.17 13.88 -25.86
C ARG A 264 21.99 13.03 -26.30
N ALA A 265 20.95 13.65 -26.86
CA ALA A 265 19.79 12.91 -27.35
C ALA A 265 20.12 12.01 -28.55
N LEU A 266 21.03 12.47 -29.43
CA LEU A 266 21.51 11.71 -30.57
C LEU A 266 22.46 10.57 -30.13
N ASP A 267 23.44 10.88 -29.27
CA ASP A 267 24.42 9.92 -28.78
C ASP A 267 23.73 8.74 -28.05
N ASN A 268 22.79 9.04 -27.14
CA ASN A 268 22.05 8.03 -26.37
C ASN A 268 21.13 7.13 -27.22
N ASN A 269 20.86 7.50 -28.47
CA ASN A 269 20.03 6.72 -29.39
C ASN A 269 20.84 6.03 -30.50
N GLN A 270 22.13 6.35 -30.68
CA GLN A 270 23.02 5.56 -31.53
C GLN A 270 23.33 4.20 -30.88
N ASP A 271 23.52 4.14 -29.56
CA ASP A 271 23.75 2.89 -28.79
C ASP A 271 22.55 1.92 -28.75
N LYS A 272 21.41 2.27 -29.36
CA LYS A 272 20.19 1.45 -29.43
C LYS A 272 19.84 1.00 -30.85
N MET A 273 20.69 1.30 -31.84
CA MET A 273 20.51 0.90 -33.23
C MET A 273 21.57 -0.10 -33.72
N ASP A 274 22.41 -0.60 -32.80
CA ASP A 274 23.27 -1.79 -32.95
C ASP A 274 22.74 -2.94 -32.07
#